data_AF-A0A849IZS2-F1
#
_entry.id   AF-A0A849IZS2-F1
#
_cell.length_a   1.000
_cell.length_b   1.000
_cell.length_c   1.000
_cell.angle_alpha   90.00
_cell.angle_beta   90.00
_cell.angle_gamma   90.00
#
_symmetry.space_group_name_H-M   'P 1'
#
loop_
_entity.id
_entity.type
_entity.pdbx_description
1 polymer ?
#
loop_
_entity_poly.entity_id
_entity_poly.type
_entity_poly.pdbx_seq_one_letter_code
_entity_poly.pdbx_strand_id
1 'polypeptide(L)' 'DRTGLGAAQSERPFYLQTYRRDMGGGVFAMMKDASAPIYVFGKHWGGLRIGYKAHSA' A
#
# COMPACT_ATOMS: atom_id res chain seq x y z
N ASP A 1 0.15 -8.18 5.94
CA ASP A 1 1.56 -8.30 5.51
C ASP A 1 2.33 -7.06 5.99
N ARG A 2 3.67 -7.02 5.88
CA ARG A 2 4.45 -5.85 6.30
C ARG A 2 4.09 -4.59 5.49
N THR A 3 3.67 -4.76 4.25
CA THR A 3 3.21 -3.68 3.36
C THR A 3 1.98 -2.96 3.93
N GLY A 4 0.91 -3.69 4.24
CA GLY A 4 -0.32 -3.12 4.77
C GLY A 4 -0.15 -2.45 6.13
N LEU A 5 0.70 -3.01 7.00
CA LEU A 5 1.04 -2.36 8.28
C LEU A 5 1.79 -1.05 8.07
N GLY A 6 2.76 -1.02 7.13
CA GLY A 6 3.47 0.21 6.78
C GLY A 6 2.54 1.29 6.24
N ALA A 7 1.63 0.93 5.33
CA ALA A 7 0.61 1.84 4.81
C ALA A 7 -0.34 2.37 5.91
N ALA A 8 -0.72 1.53 6.87
CA ALA A 8 -1.62 1.93 7.96
C ALA A 8 -0.93 2.79 9.04
N GLN A 9 0.39 2.63 9.24
CA GLN A 9 1.13 3.35 10.28
C GLN A 9 1.80 4.63 9.76
N SER A 10 1.95 4.79 8.46
CA SER A 10 2.65 5.94 7.89
C SER A 10 1.88 7.24 8.07
N GLU A 11 2.49 8.21 8.76
CA GLU A 11 2.01 9.60 8.87
C GLU A 11 2.61 10.54 7.79
N ARG A 12 3.40 9.99 6.85
CA ARG A 12 3.95 10.77 5.74
C ARG A 12 2.84 11.18 4.76
N PRO A 13 2.93 12.33 4.07
CA PRO A 13 1.92 12.76 3.09
C PRO A 13 1.60 11.72 2.02
N PHE A 14 2.59 10.89 1.66
CA PHE A 14 2.42 9.70 0.84
C PHE A 14 3.43 8.63 1.28
N TYR A 15 3.06 7.37 1.07
CA TYR A 15 3.94 6.23 1.27
C TYR A 15 3.82 5.26 0.10
N LEU A 16 4.96 5.01 -0.56
CA LEU A 16 5.06 4.22 -1.77
C LEU A 16 5.83 2.93 -1.48
N GLN A 17 5.29 1.81 -1.96
CA GLN A 17 5.95 0.52 -1.82
C GLN A 17 5.89 -0.26 -3.12
N THR A 18 6.97 -0.98 -3.42
CA THR A 18 7.00 -1.99 -4.49
C THR A 18 7.24 -3.33 -3.83
N TYR A 19 6.39 -4.31 -4.11
CA TYR A 19 6.47 -5.62 -3.46
C TYR A 19 5.97 -6.73 -4.38
N ARG A 20 6.52 -7.93 -4.22
CA ARG A 20 6.05 -9.13 -4.91
C ARG A 20 4.88 -9.73 -4.13
N ARG A 21 3.76 -9.97 -4.79
CA ARG A 21 2.55 -10.56 -4.21
C ARG A 21 2.26 -11.91 -4.86
N ASP A 22 1.98 -12.91 -4.03
CA ASP A 22 1.38 -14.17 -4.46
C ASP A 22 -0.10 -13.93 -4.80
N MET A 23 -0.49 -14.27 -6.03
CA MET A 23 -1.85 -14.13 -6.55
C MET A 23 -2.63 -15.45 -6.49
N GLY A 24 -2.03 -16.52 -5.95
CA GLY A 24 -2.55 -17.88 -5.98
C GLY A 24 -2.07 -18.65 -7.21
N GLY A 25 -2.14 -19.99 -7.15
CA GLY A 25 -1.78 -20.87 -8.28
C GLY A 25 -0.32 -20.79 -8.72
N GLY A 26 0.59 -20.37 -7.83
CA GLY A 26 2.01 -20.17 -8.16
C GLY A 26 2.30 -18.90 -8.98
N VAL A 27 1.29 -18.06 -9.21
CA VAL A 27 1.43 -16.82 -9.99
C VAL A 27 1.82 -15.68 -9.05
N PHE A 28 2.94 -15.03 -9.37
CA PHE A 28 3.41 -13.86 -8.63
C PHE A 28 3.32 -12.61 -9.49
N ALA A 29 2.89 -11.50 -8.88
CA ALA A 29 2.86 -10.19 -9.51
C ALA A 29 3.75 -9.20 -8.76
N MET A 30 4.42 -8.33 -9.51
CA MET A 30 5.02 -7.12 -8.94
C MET A 30 3.92 -6.08 -8.76
N MET A 31 3.72 -5.65 -7.53
CA MET A 31 2.69 -4.68 -7.15
C MET A 31 3.34 -3.36 -6.81
N LYS A 32 2.68 -2.28 -7.22
CA LYS A 32 2.91 -0.93 -6.70
C LYS A 32 1.82 -0.58 -5.71
N ASP A 33 2.22 0.08 -4.64
CA ASP A 33 1.34 0.53 -3.57
C ASP A 33 1.51 2.03 -3.39
N ALA A 34 0.40 2.75 -3.34
CA ALA A 34 0.36 4.15 -2.94
C ALA A 34 -0.63 4.30 -1.79
N SER A 35 -0.19 4.95 -0.72
CA SER A 35 -1.02 5.19 0.46
C SER A 35 -0.85 6.60 1.01
N ALA A 36 -1.89 7.08 1.69
CA ALA A 36 -1.94 8.38 2.35
C ALA A 36 -2.65 8.24 3.72
N PRO A 37 -2.24 9.01 4.74
CA PRO A 37 -2.80 8.91 6.07
C PRO A 37 -4.24 9.46 6.12
N ILE A 38 -5.07 8.84 6.94
CA ILE A 38 -6.42 9.27 7.25
C ILE A 38 -6.40 9.86 8.66
N TYR A 39 -6.81 11.12 8.76
CA TYR A 39 -7.01 11.82 10.03
C TYR A 39 -8.50 12.11 10.25
N VAL A 40 -8.98 11.86 11.45
CA VAL A 40 -10.33 12.21 11.89
C VAL A 40 -10.19 13.03 13.17
N PHE A 41 -10.66 14.27 13.14
CA PHE A 41 -10.49 15.25 14.25
C PHE A 41 -9.04 15.37 14.74
N GLY A 42 -8.07 15.41 13.81
CA GLY A 42 -6.65 15.53 14.14
C GLY A 42 -5.99 14.25 14.66
N LYS A 43 -6.74 13.17 14.86
CA LYS A 43 -6.19 11.87 15.26
C LYS A 43 -5.92 11.00 14.03
N HIS A 44 -4.73 10.39 13.97
CA HIS A 44 -4.40 9.39 12.96
C HIS A 44 -5.24 8.11 13.18
N TRP A 45 -6.00 7.71 12.16
CA TRP A 45 -6.87 6.53 12.19
C TRP A 45 -6.31 5.35 11.37
N GLY A 46 -5.35 5.61 10.49
CA GLY A 46 -4.76 4.61 9.58
C GLY A 46 -4.46 5.22 8.22
N GLY A 47 -4.39 4.40 7.18
CA GLY A 47 -4.09 4.85 5.81
C GLY A 47 -5.11 4.38 4.77
N LEU A 48 -5.43 5.27 3.81
CA LEU A 48 -6.05 4.88 2.55
C LEU A 48 -4.97 4.27 1.66
N ARG A 49 -5.28 3.14 1.02
CA ARG A 49 -4.29 2.37 0.26
C ARG A 49 -4.84 1.94 -1.09
N ILE A 50 -4.04 2.14 -2.14
CA ILE A 50 -4.31 1.66 -3.50
C ILE A 50 -3.12 0.81 -3.94
N GLY A 51 -3.38 -0.48 -4.17
CA GLY A 51 -2.43 -1.40 -4.77
C GLY A 51 -2.79 -1.64 -6.23
N TYR A 52 -1.84 -1.51 -7.15
CA TYR A 52 -2.04 -1.75 -8.58
C TYR A 52 -0.88 -2.53 -9.18
N LYS A 53 -1.19 -3.32 -10.22
CA LYS A 53 -0.18 -3.93 -11.09
C LYS A 53 0.10 -2.93 -12.21
N ALA A 54 1.32 -2.40 -12.26
CA ALA A 54 1.74 -1.60 -13.40
C ALA A 54 1.94 -2.54 -14.61
N HIS A 55 1.24 -2.27 -15.70
CA HIS A 55 1.58 -2.86 -16.99
C HIS A 55 2.72 -2.03 -17.60
N SER A 56 3.68 -2.71 -18.24
CA SER A 56 4.61 -2.02 -19.13
C SER A 56 3.80 -1.39 -20.28
N ALA A 57 4.14 -0.13 -20.61
CA ALA A 57 3.62 0.53 -21.81
C ALA A 57 4.07 -0.20 -23.08
#